data_AF-A0A0D2CW03-F1
#
_entry.id   AF-A0A0D2CW03-F1
#
_cell.length_a   1.000
_cell.length_b   1.000
_cell.length_c   1.000
_cell.angle_alpha   90.00
_cell.angle_beta   90.00
_cell.angle_gamma   90.00
#
_symmetry.space_group_name_H-M   'P 1'
#
loop_
_entity.id
_entity.type
_entity.pdbx_description
1 polymer ?
#
loop_
_entity_poly.entity_id
_entity_poly.type
_entity_poly.pdbx_seq_one_letter_code
_entity_poly.pdbx_strand_id
1 'polypeptide(L)'
;MKQRGLTQAEFDAYGTVSIAGIQSRRLDMLYGSYRTVFKLEGSDGGACAGFFWYHDDSSEIDIELVTVGTSFVNNTVSFTSHPSLSADGQPIPNATVLKSLSDSHFQPEVFREYRFDSHPDLGVQYFVDGRLVHVNRRNVPTDGMGGSLQFKLWADGNRWWSGRPSTTDVFLSIKSIVAYFNTSSPDLEWVEACEAAGGPSEETICFVA
;
A
#
# COMPACT_ATOMS: atom_id res chain seq x y z
N MET A 1 8.04 0.44 10.23
CA MET A 1 8.51 1.55 9.36
C MET A 1 8.29 2.87 10.06
N LYS A 2 9.12 3.88 9.84
CA LYS A 2 9.06 5.17 10.54
C LYS A 2 9.12 6.33 9.55
N GLN A 3 8.21 7.28 9.69
CA GLN A 3 8.35 8.64 9.18
C GLN A 3 8.75 9.53 10.35
N ARG A 4 9.81 10.31 10.19
CA ARG A 4 10.25 11.26 11.22
C ARG A 4 9.23 12.41 11.34
N GLY A 5 8.96 12.87 12.55
CA GLY A 5 8.25 14.13 12.76
C GLY A 5 9.06 15.33 12.26
N LEU A 6 8.39 16.33 11.70
CA LEU A 6 8.97 17.59 11.24
C LEU A 6 8.35 18.75 12.04
N THR A 7 9.15 19.36 12.92
CA THR A 7 8.69 20.48 13.75
C THR A 7 8.33 21.71 12.90
N GLN A 8 7.63 22.69 13.50
CA GLN A 8 7.31 23.95 12.83
C GLN A 8 8.56 24.70 12.36
N ALA A 9 9.57 24.82 13.22
CA ALA A 9 10.81 25.50 12.88
C ALA A 9 11.56 24.82 11.72
N GLU A 10 11.59 23.47 11.71
CA GLU A 10 12.21 22.74 10.60
C GLU A 10 11.42 22.91 9.31
N PHE A 11 10.09 22.87 9.36
CA PHE A 11 9.25 23.11 8.19
C PHE A 11 9.45 24.51 7.60
N ASP A 12 9.44 25.54 8.45
CA ASP A 12 9.65 26.94 8.03
C ASP A 12 11.07 27.16 7.44
N ALA A 13 12.02 26.32 7.85
CA ALA A 13 13.39 26.30 7.32
C ALA A 13 13.55 25.40 6.08
N TYR A 14 12.46 24.89 5.48
CA TYR A 14 12.49 23.94 4.36
C TYR A 14 13.30 22.67 4.66
N GLY A 15 13.20 22.18 5.90
CA GLY A 15 13.86 20.97 6.36
C GLY A 15 13.33 19.71 5.68
N THR A 16 14.16 18.67 5.67
CA THR A 16 13.81 17.36 5.10
C THR A 16 13.21 16.43 6.14
N VAL A 17 12.34 15.53 5.67
CA VAL A 17 11.75 14.47 6.47
C VAL A 17 12.24 13.11 5.98
N SER A 18 12.60 12.23 6.92
CA SER A 18 12.95 10.85 6.60
C SER A 18 11.68 10.02 6.52
N ILE A 19 11.57 9.23 5.45
CA ILE A 19 10.46 8.34 5.12
C ILE A 19 10.98 6.90 4.99
N ALA A 20 10.08 5.94 4.86
CA ALA A 20 10.45 4.53 4.73
C ALA A 20 9.69 3.84 3.60
N GLY A 21 10.35 2.88 2.95
CA GLY A 21 9.76 2.03 1.93
C GLY A 21 10.27 0.58 2.01
N ILE A 22 9.43 -0.37 1.61
CA ILE A 22 9.78 -1.77 1.38
C ILE A 22 9.22 -2.13 0.01
N GLN A 23 9.98 -2.86 -0.79
CA GLN A 23 9.55 -3.35 -2.10
C GLN A 23 9.92 -4.82 -2.23
N SER A 24 9.04 -5.60 -2.85
CA SER A 24 9.32 -6.98 -3.21
C SER A 24 10.47 -7.05 -4.22
N ARG A 25 11.32 -8.06 -4.05
CA ARG A 25 12.36 -8.33 -5.04
C ARG A 25 11.78 -8.83 -6.37
N ARG A 26 10.74 -9.64 -6.29
CA ARG A 26 9.94 -10.11 -7.42
C ARG A 26 9.22 -8.91 -8.05
N LEU A 27 9.35 -8.79 -9.36
CA LEU A 27 8.73 -7.74 -10.20
C LEU A 27 7.73 -8.34 -11.21
N ASP A 28 7.39 -9.61 -11.06
CA ASP A 28 6.58 -10.40 -11.99
C ASP A 28 5.20 -10.74 -11.41
N MET A 29 4.82 -10.13 -10.29
CA MET A 29 3.51 -10.38 -9.67
C MET A 29 2.41 -9.77 -10.55
N LEU A 30 1.33 -10.49 -10.83
CA LEU A 30 0.22 -9.98 -11.66
C LEU A 30 -1.12 -10.27 -10.98
N TYR A 31 -1.86 -11.29 -11.44
CA TYR A 31 -3.10 -11.72 -10.82
C TYR A 31 -2.81 -12.46 -9.52
N GLY A 32 -3.67 -12.26 -8.52
CA GLY A 32 -3.46 -12.85 -7.22
C GLY A 32 -4.27 -12.18 -6.11
N SER A 33 -4.04 -12.65 -4.89
CA SER A 33 -4.58 -12.10 -3.65
C SER A 33 -3.41 -11.55 -2.83
N TYR A 34 -3.39 -10.24 -2.64
CA TYR A 34 -2.32 -9.54 -1.93
C TYR A 34 -2.88 -8.93 -0.65
N ARG A 35 -2.28 -9.29 0.48
CA ARG A 35 -2.82 -9.01 1.81
C ARG A 35 -1.74 -8.51 2.73
N THR A 36 -2.15 -7.64 3.64
CA THR A 36 -1.28 -7.15 4.69
C THR A 36 -2.10 -6.89 5.95
N VAL A 37 -1.45 -7.03 7.10
CA VAL A 37 -2.04 -6.64 8.38
C VAL A 37 -1.14 -5.58 9.00
N PHE A 38 -1.64 -4.36 9.16
CA PHE A 38 -0.87 -3.27 9.75
C PHE A 38 -1.72 -2.31 10.57
N LYS A 39 -1.04 -1.47 11.34
CA LYS A 39 -1.60 -0.29 12.02
C LYS A 39 -0.65 0.89 11.92
N LEU A 40 -1.16 2.09 12.17
CA LEU A 40 -0.39 3.31 12.37
C LEU A 40 -0.36 3.70 13.85
N GLU A 41 0.74 4.29 14.28
CA GLU A 41 0.91 4.86 15.61
C GLU A 41 1.48 6.27 15.48
N GLY A 42 0.99 7.22 16.29
CA GLY A 42 1.36 8.64 16.15
C GLY A 42 0.72 9.34 14.93
N SER A 43 -0.38 8.81 14.39
CA SER A 43 -1.08 9.27 13.19
C SER A 43 -1.92 10.56 13.36
N ASP A 44 -1.56 11.42 14.32
CA ASP A 44 -2.27 12.67 14.64
C ASP A 44 -1.84 13.87 13.78
N GLY A 45 -1.05 13.63 12.73
CA GLY A 45 -0.53 14.63 11.81
C GLY A 45 -0.16 14.01 10.45
N GLY A 46 0.12 14.85 9.46
CA GLY A 46 0.17 14.42 8.06
C GLY A 46 1.22 13.35 7.73
N ALA A 47 0.73 12.27 7.15
CA ALA A 47 1.45 11.11 6.65
C ALA A 47 0.52 10.30 5.74
N CYS A 48 1.09 9.64 4.75
CA CYS A 48 0.46 8.62 3.94
C CYS A 48 1.15 7.27 4.19
N ALA A 49 0.36 6.25 4.53
CA ALA A 49 0.81 4.87 4.55
C ALA A 49 0.17 4.11 3.39
N GLY A 50 0.99 3.65 2.45
CA GLY A 50 0.55 2.96 1.24
C GLY A 50 0.96 1.50 1.22
N PHE A 51 0.02 0.64 0.81
CA PHE A 51 0.24 -0.73 0.38
C PHE A 51 -0.25 -0.86 -1.05
N PHE A 52 0.65 -1.17 -1.98
CA PHE A 52 0.30 -1.09 -3.40
C PHE A 52 1.06 -2.10 -4.24
N TRP A 53 0.43 -2.46 -5.35
CA TRP A 53 1.07 -3.17 -6.45
C TRP A 53 1.38 -2.17 -7.56
N TYR A 54 2.60 -2.17 -8.09
CA TYR A 54 3.08 -1.20 -9.06
C TYR A 54 3.81 -1.88 -10.23
N HIS A 55 3.34 -1.64 -11.44
CA HIS A 55 4.05 -1.92 -12.69
C HIS A 55 4.65 -0.62 -13.26
N ASP A 56 3.80 0.39 -13.47
CA ASP A 56 4.16 1.73 -13.91
C ASP A 56 3.06 2.76 -13.52
N ASP A 57 3.26 4.04 -13.85
CA ASP A 57 2.34 5.13 -13.51
C ASP A 57 0.93 5.00 -14.14
N SER A 58 0.77 4.10 -15.12
CA SER A 58 -0.50 3.78 -15.77
C SER A 58 -1.12 2.47 -15.29
N SER A 59 -0.42 1.71 -14.45
CA SER A 59 -0.89 0.44 -13.92
C SER A 59 -0.36 0.22 -12.50
N GLU A 60 -1.22 0.61 -11.56
CA GLU A 60 -0.97 0.56 -10.12
C GLU A 60 -2.29 0.29 -9.37
N ILE A 61 -2.21 -0.42 -8.26
CA ILE A 61 -3.34 -0.77 -7.39
C ILE A 61 -2.96 -0.37 -5.97
N ASP A 62 -3.72 0.56 -5.39
CA ASP A 62 -3.38 1.19 -4.11
C ASP A 62 -4.40 0.96 -3.02
N ILE A 63 -3.88 0.78 -1.82
CA ILE A 63 -4.57 1.06 -0.56
C ILE A 63 -3.73 2.04 0.24
N GLU A 64 -4.23 3.26 0.42
CA GLU A 64 -3.48 4.35 1.03
C GLU A 64 -4.25 5.01 2.17
N LEU A 65 -3.67 5.04 3.35
CA LEU A 65 -4.22 5.72 4.51
C LEU A 65 -3.56 7.09 4.62
N VAL A 66 -4.34 8.13 4.38
CA VAL A 66 -3.96 9.53 4.61
C VAL A 66 -4.45 9.92 5.99
N THR A 67 -3.52 10.09 6.90
CA THR A 67 -3.76 10.48 8.30
C THR A 67 -4.38 11.88 8.42
N VAL A 68 -4.80 12.25 9.63
CA VAL A 68 -5.31 13.60 9.91
C VAL A 68 -4.19 14.61 9.64
N GLY A 69 -4.51 15.72 8.96
CA GLY A 69 -3.48 16.70 8.59
C GLY A 69 -4.02 17.81 7.70
N THR A 70 -3.13 18.41 6.91
CA THR A 70 -3.46 19.58 6.07
C THR A 70 -3.80 19.22 4.62
N SER A 71 -3.90 17.93 4.30
CA SER A 71 -4.28 17.46 2.98
C SER A 71 -5.78 17.65 2.72
N PHE A 72 -6.18 17.82 1.47
CA PHE A 72 -7.59 17.85 1.06
C PHE A 72 -8.30 16.49 1.23
N VAL A 73 -7.56 15.38 1.22
CA VAL A 73 -8.09 14.03 1.44
C VAL A 73 -7.70 13.47 2.80
N ASN A 74 -7.33 14.34 3.75
CA ASN A 74 -6.91 13.90 5.09
C ASN A 74 -7.99 13.05 5.79
N ASN A 75 -7.55 12.23 6.75
CA ASN A 75 -8.41 11.36 7.54
C ASN A 75 -9.22 10.36 6.69
N THR A 76 -8.60 9.82 5.63
CA THR A 76 -9.21 8.84 4.74
C THR A 76 -8.33 7.63 4.47
N VAL A 77 -8.97 6.51 4.16
CA VAL A 77 -8.36 5.42 3.39
C VAL A 77 -8.88 5.49 1.96
N SER A 78 -7.95 5.43 1.01
CA SER A 78 -8.20 5.41 -0.42
C SER A 78 -7.99 4.01 -0.98
N PHE A 79 -8.89 3.59 -1.86
CA PHE A 79 -8.77 2.39 -2.68
C PHE A 79 -8.75 2.82 -4.14
N THR A 80 -7.58 2.80 -4.77
CA THR A 80 -7.38 3.34 -6.12
C THR A 80 -6.87 2.27 -7.08
N SER A 81 -7.39 2.24 -8.31
CA SER A 81 -6.74 1.57 -9.43
C SER A 81 -6.37 2.61 -10.47
N HIS A 82 -5.09 2.70 -10.79
CA HIS A 82 -4.57 3.68 -11.73
C HIS A 82 -4.79 3.28 -13.19
N PRO A 83 -4.88 4.25 -14.11
CA PRO A 83 -4.95 5.69 -13.85
C PRO A 83 -6.25 6.10 -13.14
N SER A 84 -6.13 7.05 -12.21
CA SER A 84 -7.28 7.67 -11.51
C SER A 84 -7.80 8.94 -12.18
N LEU A 85 -7.02 9.51 -13.12
CA LEU A 85 -7.37 10.67 -13.93
C LEU A 85 -7.30 10.33 -15.42
N SER A 86 -8.21 10.89 -16.22
CA SER A 86 -8.14 10.82 -17.69
C SER A 86 -7.09 11.79 -18.24
N ALA A 87 -6.81 11.70 -19.55
CA ALA A 87 -5.80 12.52 -20.22
C ALA A 87 -6.06 14.04 -20.13
N ASP A 88 -7.30 14.45 -19.93
CA ASP A 88 -7.72 15.84 -19.70
C ASP A 88 -7.72 16.25 -18.21
N GLY A 89 -7.22 15.37 -17.33
CA GLY A 89 -7.10 15.59 -15.89
C GLY A 89 -8.39 15.41 -15.10
N GLN A 90 -9.47 14.94 -15.73
CA GLN A 90 -10.73 14.67 -15.01
C GLN A 90 -10.65 13.36 -14.22
N PRO A 91 -11.26 13.26 -13.03
CA PRO A 91 -11.34 12.01 -12.29
C PRO A 91 -12.06 10.93 -13.09
N ILE A 92 -11.44 9.75 -13.21
CA ILE A 92 -12.08 8.59 -13.80
C ILE A 92 -13.12 8.05 -12.81
N PRO A 93 -14.40 7.95 -13.21
CA PRO A 93 -15.44 7.48 -12.31
C PRO A 93 -15.11 6.08 -11.74
N ASN A 94 -15.25 5.95 -10.41
CA ASN A 94 -14.97 4.73 -9.64
C ASN A 94 -13.52 4.23 -9.66
N ALA A 95 -12.56 4.99 -10.22
CA ALA A 95 -11.15 4.61 -10.14
C ALA A 95 -10.61 4.70 -8.70
N THR A 96 -11.12 5.67 -7.93
CA THR A 96 -10.80 5.86 -6.51
C THR A 96 -12.08 5.87 -5.68
N VAL A 97 -12.06 5.19 -4.53
CA VAL A 97 -13.07 5.32 -3.47
C VAL A 97 -12.38 5.69 -2.16
N LEU A 98 -12.87 6.75 -1.52
CA LEU A 98 -12.41 7.20 -0.20
C LEU A 98 -13.38 6.73 0.89
N LYS A 99 -12.84 6.29 2.03
CA LYS A 99 -13.59 6.05 3.28
C LYS A 99 -12.95 6.83 4.41
N SER A 100 -13.75 7.26 5.39
CA SER A 100 -13.23 8.00 6.54
C SER A 100 -12.53 7.05 7.51
N LEU A 101 -11.35 7.44 8.00
CA LEU A 101 -10.64 6.72 9.08
C LEU A 101 -11.34 6.87 10.45
N SER A 102 -12.30 7.79 10.57
CA SER A 102 -13.13 7.90 11.76
C SER A 102 -14.20 6.81 11.86
N ASP A 103 -14.47 6.06 10.79
CA ASP A 103 -15.27 4.85 10.86
C ASP A 103 -14.47 3.76 11.60
N SER A 104 -15.10 3.16 12.61
CA SER A 104 -14.54 2.05 13.41
C SER A 104 -13.94 0.90 12.58
N HIS A 105 -14.44 0.67 11.36
CA HIS A 105 -13.94 -0.38 10.48
C HIS A 105 -12.61 -0.01 9.79
N PHE A 106 -12.27 1.28 9.69
CA PHE A 106 -11.07 1.79 9.02
C PHE A 106 -10.10 2.49 9.97
N GLN A 107 -10.32 2.43 11.29
CA GLN A 107 -9.44 3.07 12.28
C GLN A 107 -7.98 2.61 12.12
N PRO A 108 -7.03 3.54 11.96
CA PRO A 108 -5.65 3.20 11.62
C PRO A 108 -4.86 2.68 12.82
N GLU A 109 -5.26 2.97 14.06
CA GLU A 109 -4.52 2.60 15.28
C GLU A 109 -4.66 1.12 15.67
N VAL A 110 -5.56 0.40 15.01
CA VAL A 110 -5.82 -1.02 15.23
C VAL A 110 -5.25 -1.83 14.07
N PHE A 111 -4.74 -3.03 14.34
CA PHE A 111 -4.33 -3.94 13.28
C PHE A 111 -5.55 -4.34 12.44
N ARG A 112 -5.53 -3.99 11.16
CA ARG A 112 -6.55 -4.34 10.16
C ARG A 112 -5.93 -5.13 9.03
N GLU A 113 -6.66 -6.12 8.52
CA GLU A 113 -6.31 -6.74 7.24
C GLU A 113 -6.75 -5.80 6.11
N TYR A 114 -5.80 -5.40 5.27
CA TYR A 114 -6.06 -4.77 3.98
C TYR A 114 -5.72 -5.76 2.88
N ARG A 115 -6.61 -5.92 1.91
CA ARG A 115 -6.42 -6.85 0.80
C ARG A 115 -6.94 -6.29 -0.50
N PHE A 116 -6.23 -6.60 -1.58
CA PHE A 116 -6.80 -6.55 -2.92
C PHE A 116 -6.61 -7.88 -3.64
N ASP A 117 -7.67 -8.32 -4.32
CA ASP A 117 -7.67 -9.48 -5.20
C ASP A 117 -7.74 -8.97 -6.65
N SER A 118 -6.74 -9.31 -7.48
CA SER A 118 -6.66 -8.95 -8.90
C SER A 118 -6.92 -10.17 -9.76
N HIS A 119 -7.93 -10.09 -10.64
CA HIS A 119 -8.33 -11.18 -11.52
C HIS A 119 -8.79 -10.63 -12.89
N PRO A 120 -8.45 -11.30 -14.01
CA PRO A 120 -8.77 -10.78 -15.35
C PRO A 120 -10.28 -10.57 -15.56
N ASP A 121 -11.12 -11.51 -15.12
CA ASP A 121 -12.58 -11.42 -15.32
C ASP A 121 -13.33 -10.65 -14.22
N LEU A 122 -12.85 -10.69 -12.96
CA LEU A 122 -13.58 -10.12 -11.82
C LEU A 122 -13.18 -8.67 -11.55
N GLY A 123 -12.02 -8.25 -12.05
CA GLY A 123 -11.39 -6.97 -11.78
C GLY A 123 -10.56 -6.97 -10.50
N VAL A 124 -10.30 -5.77 -9.99
CA VAL A 124 -9.62 -5.54 -8.71
C VAL A 124 -10.67 -5.37 -7.62
N GLN A 125 -10.65 -6.24 -6.63
CA GLN A 125 -11.59 -6.24 -5.50
C GLN A 125 -10.85 -5.89 -4.22
N TYR A 126 -11.30 -4.86 -3.51
CA TYR A 126 -10.67 -4.36 -2.29
C TYR A 126 -11.43 -4.81 -1.05
N PHE A 127 -10.70 -5.24 -0.02
CA PHE A 127 -11.26 -5.73 1.23
C PHE A 127 -10.57 -5.11 2.44
N VAL A 128 -11.35 -4.92 3.51
CA VAL A 128 -10.85 -4.61 4.85
C VAL A 128 -11.47 -5.59 5.84
N ASP A 129 -10.64 -6.25 6.65
CA ASP A 129 -11.04 -7.32 7.58
C ASP A 129 -11.99 -8.36 6.91
N GLY A 130 -11.68 -8.74 5.67
CA GLY A 130 -12.45 -9.70 4.88
C GLY A 130 -13.75 -9.17 4.25
N ARG A 131 -14.16 -7.92 4.53
CA ARG A 131 -15.34 -7.29 3.94
C ARG A 131 -15.00 -6.57 2.63
N LEU A 132 -15.76 -6.85 1.56
CA LEU A 132 -15.62 -6.15 0.28
C LEU A 132 -16.00 -4.67 0.42
N VAL A 133 -15.11 -3.78 0.00
CA VAL A 133 -15.25 -2.31 0.09
C VAL A 133 -15.48 -1.69 -1.28
N HIS A 134 -14.74 -2.15 -2.30
CA HIS A 134 -14.77 -1.59 -3.65
C HIS A 134 -14.45 -2.66 -4.70
N VAL A 135 -14.96 -2.48 -5.92
CA VAL A 135 -14.61 -3.29 -7.09
C VAL A 135 -14.34 -2.36 -8.26
N ASN A 136 -13.16 -2.47 -8.85
CA ASN A 136 -12.82 -1.79 -10.10
C ASN A 136 -12.64 -2.82 -11.22
N ARG A 137 -13.35 -2.63 -12.33
CA ARG A 137 -13.26 -3.49 -13.53
C ARG A 137 -12.58 -2.79 -14.71
N ARG A 138 -12.05 -1.59 -14.49
CA ARG A 138 -11.26 -0.84 -15.47
C ARG A 138 -9.80 -0.95 -15.11
N ASN A 139 -8.94 -0.91 -16.13
CA ASN A 139 -7.49 -0.87 -15.97
C ASN A 139 -6.94 -2.00 -15.08
N VAL A 140 -7.56 -3.17 -15.17
CA VAL A 140 -7.06 -4.39 -14.54
C VAL A 140 -5.73 -4.72 -15.22
N PRO A 141 -4.64 -4.98 -14.47
CA PRO A 141 -3.37 -5.40 -15.05
C PRO A 141 -3.58 -6.57 -16.02
N THR A 142 -2.98 -6.52 -17.20
CA THR A 142 -3.13 -7.57 -18.22
C THR A 142 -1.87 -8.43 -18.34
N ASP A 143 -1.97 -9.52 -19.11
CA ASP A 143 -0.87 -10.45 -19.30
C ASP A 143 0.41 -9.74 -19.78
N GLY A 144 1.53 -10.04 -19.10
CA GLY A 144 2.83 -9.39 -19.35
C GLY A 144 3.09 -8.13 -18.52
N MET A 145 2.10 -7.60 -17.80
CA MET A 145 2.26 -6.43 -16.92
C MET A 145 2.71 -6.84 -15.51
N GLY A 146 3.77 -7.64 -15.40
CA GLY A 146 4.31 -8.04 -14.08
C GLY A 146 4.74 -6.82 -13.26
N GLY A 147 4.36 -6.78 -11.99
CA GLY A 147 4.65 -5.68 -11.08
C GLY A 147 5.24 -6.11 -9.75
N SER A 148 5.57 -5.11 -8.95
CA SER A 148 6.14 -5.25 -7.61
C SER A 148 5.11 -4.94 -6.54
N LEU A 149 5.21 -5.61 -5.40
CA LEU A 149 4.44 -5.27 -4.21
C LEU A 149 5.27 -4.33 -3.33
N GLN A 150 4.67 -3.22 -2.91
CA GLN A 150 5.36 -2.16 -2.19
C GLN A 150 4.59 -1.71 -0.96
N PHE A 151 5.36 -1.23 0.00
CA PHE A 151 4.91 -0.56 1.21
C PHE A 151 5.64 0.76 1.35
N LYS A 152 4.94 1.86 1.60
CA LYS A 152 5.56 3.16 1.87
C LYS A 152 4.90 3.83 3.06
N LEU A 153 5.69 4.57 3.83
CA LEU A 153 5.21 5.52 4.83
C LEU A 153 5.93 6.84 4.56
N TRP A 154 5.19 7.86 4.15
CA TRP A 154 5.77 9.11 3.63
C TRP A 154 4.91 10.34 3.89
N ALA A 155 5.57 11.49 3.93
CA ALA A 155 4.95 12.80 3.81
C ALA A 155 5.88 13.73 3.05
N ASP A 156 5.36 14.46 2.08
CA ASP A 156 6.14 15.30 1.15
C ASP A 156 5.62 16.74 1.06
N GLY A 157 4.60 17.10 1.83
CA GLY A 157 4.00 18.43 1.77
C GLY A 157 2.92 18.59 0.70
N ASN A 158 2.63 17.56 -0.11
CA ASN A 158 1.62 17.64 -1.16
C ASN A 158 0.21 17.77 -0.55
N ARG A 159 -0.38 18.96 -0.67
CA ARG A 159 -1.74 19.25 -0.16
C ARG A 159 -2.84 18.37 -0.75
N TRP A 160 -2.59 17.71 -1.87
CA TRP A 160 -3.56 16.79 -2.48
C TRP A 160 -3.48 15.39 -1.89
N TRP A 161 -2.43 15.04 -1.13
CA TRP A 161 -2.23 13.69 -0.62
C TRP A 161 -1.70 13.64 0.81
N SER A 162 -0.39 13.58 1.03
CA SER A 162 0.17 13.42 2.39
C SER A 162 0.01 14.68 3.27
N GLY A 163 -0.13 15.86 2.65
CA GLY A 163 -0.14 17.14 3.33
C GLY A 163 1.20 17.43 3.99
N ARG A 164 1.20 18.40 4.90
CA ARG A 164 2.38 18.73 5.69
C ARG A 164 2.74 17.56 6.61
N PRO A 165 4.03 17.16 6.69
CA PRO A 165 4.46 16.09 7.60
C PRO A 165 4.03 16.33 9.05
N SER A 166 3.68 15.25 9.76
CA SER A 166 3.36 15.26 11.19
C SER A 166 4.49 15.92 12.00
N THR A 167 4.15 16.61 13.07
CA THR A 167 5.14 17.19 14.01
C THR A 167 5.73 16.15 14.96
N THR A 168 5.17 14.94 14.98
CA THR A 168 5.66 13.80 15.76
C THR A 168 5.94 12.62 14.84
N ASP A 169 6.75 11.67 15.32
CA ASP A 169 7.06 10.48 14.55
C ASP A 169 5.80 9.65 14.29
N VAL A 170 5.62 9.22 13.04
CA VAL A 170 4.57 8.29 12.64
C VAL A 170 5.20 6.93 12.41
N PHE A 171 4.60 5.88 12.97
CA PHE A 171 5.06 4.51 12.81
C PHE A 171 4.01 3.70 12.06
N LEU A 172 4.47 2.95 11.06
CA LEU A 172 3.70 1.92 10.39
C LEU A 172 4.21 0.56 10.86
N SER A 173 3.38 -0.12 11.64
CA SER A 173 3.69 -1.41 12.26
C SER A 173 3.01 -2.51 11.44
N ILE A 174 3.80 -3.32 10.74
CA ILE A 174 3.33 -4.37 9.83
C ILE A 174 3.45 -5.71 10.55
N LYS A 175 2.32 -6.39 10.75
CA LYS A 175 2.25 -7.72 11.35
C LYS A 175 2.55 -8.83 10.32
N SER A 176 2.08 -8.67 9.10
CA SER A 176 2.31 -9.64 8.02
C SER A 176 2.10 -9.02 6.65
N ILE A 177 2.85 -9.51 5.65
CA ILE A 177 2.60 -9.27 4.23
C ILE A 177 2.51 -10.64 3.58
N VAL A 178 1.44 -10.91 2.85
CA VAL A 178 1.18 -12.21 2.21
C VAL A 178 0.71 -11.98 0.79
N ALA A 179 1.38 -12.61 -0.18
CA ALA A 179 1.02 -12.56 -1.59
C ALA A 179 0.75 -13.98 -2.09
N TYR A 180 -0.44 -14.20 -2.63
CA TYR A 180 -0.82 -15.44 -3.31
C TYR A 180 -0.96 -15.14 -4.80
N PHE A 181 -0.01 -15.59 -5.60
CA PHE A 181 0.01 -15.34 -7.03
C PHE A 181 0.72 -16.48 -7.76
N ASN A 182 0.36 -16.67 -9.03
CA ASN A 182 0.99 -17.69 -9.87
C ASN A 182 2.32 -17.16 -10.41
N THR A 183 3.27 -18.07 -10.59
CA THR A 183 4.61 -17.78 -11.10
C THR A 183 4.85 -18.72 -12.27
N SER A 184 5.49 -18.23 -13.33
CA SER A 184 5.90 -19.07 -14.48
C SER A 184 7.34 -19.53 -14.38
N SER A 185 8.12 -18.94 -13.45
CA SER A 185 9.51 -19.27 -13.18
C SER A 185 9.74 -19.45 -11.68
N PRO A 186 10.56 -20.43 -11.25
CA PRO A 186 10.99 -20.55 -9.86
C PRO A 186 11.94 -19.39 -9.51
N ASP A 187 11.87 -18.90 -8.27
CA ASP A 187 12.84 -17.95 -7.72
C ASP A 187 14.01 -18.73 -7.11
N LEU A 188 15.03 -19.03 -7.92
CA LEU A 188 16.15 -19.87 -7.53
C LEU A 188 16.93 -19.30 -6.33
N GLU A 189 17.09 -17.98 -6.25
CA GLU A 189 17.75 -17.36 -5.10
C GLU A 189 16.89 -17.44 -3.83
N TRP A 190 15.56 -17.37 -3.95
CA TRP A 190 14.68 -17.68 -2.80
C TRP A 190 14.83 -19.14 -2.37
N VAL A 191 14.94 -20.09 -3.32
CA VAL A 191 15.16 -21.51 -3.01
C VAL A 191 16.49 -21.68 -2.28
N GLU A 192 17.57 -21.09 -2.77
CA GLU A 192 18.89 -21.13 -2.13
C GLU A 192 18.87 -20.49 -0.74
N ALA A 193 18.22 -19.33 -0.59
CA ALA A 193 18.09 -18.65 0.69
C ALA A 193 17.25 -19.47 1.70
N CYS A 194 16.18 -20.12 1.21
CA CYS A 194 15.39 -21.04 2.00
C CYS A 194 16.23 -22.23 2.49
N GLU A 195 16.97 -22.88 1.59
CA GLU A 195 17.85 -23.99 1.93
C GLU A 195 18.91 -23.56 2.95
N ALA A 196 19.52 -22.39 2.76
CA ALA A 196 20.47 -21.80 3.70
C ALA A 196 19.86 -21.49 5.07
N ALA A 197 18.56 -21.19 5.13
CA ALA A 197 17.80 -21.00 6.36
C ALA A 197 17.30 -22.32 7.01
N GLY A 198 17.78 -23.47 6.52
CA GLY A 198 17.44 -24.80 7.05
C GLY A 198 16.34 -25.54 6.28
N GLY A 199 15.86 -24.99 5.16
CA GLY A 199 14.81 -25.57 4.34
C GLY A 199 13.43 -25.58 5.00
N PRO A 200 12.41 -26.15 4.35
CA PRO A 200 11.08 -26.31 4.95
C PRO A 200 11.16 -27.14 6.25
N SER A 201 10.81 -26.53 7.39
CA SER A 201 10.82 -27.14 8.72
C SER A 201 9.73 -26.53 9.63
N GLU A 202 9.67 -26.94 10.90
CA GLU A 202 8.75 -26.31 11.89
C GLU A 202 9.17 -24.87 12.25
N GLU A 203 10.45 -24.53 12.09
CA GLU A 203 10.99 -23.19 12.41
C GLU A 203 11.12 -22.29 11.17
N THR A 204 11.28 -22.89 9.99
CA THR A 204 11.46 -22.19 8.71
C THR A 204 10.34 -22.60 7.74
N ILE A 205 9.38 -21.69 7.51
CA ILE A 205 8.32 -21.92 6.52
C ILE A 205 8.78 -21.42 5.16
N CYS A 206 9.21 -22.36 4.31
CA CYS A 206 9.45 -22.14 2.90
C CYS A 206 8.36 -22.81 2.08
N PHE A 207 7.57 -22.04 1.35
CA PHE A 207 6.53 -22.59 0.49
C PHE A 207 6.50 -21.87 -0.87
N VAL A 208 6.83 -22.61 -1.91
CA VAL A 208 6.48 -22.29 -3.30
C VAL A 208 5.50 -23.40 -3.71
N ALA A 209 4.21 -23.06 -3.78
CA ALA A 209 3.18 -23.93 -4.35
C ALA A 209 3.24 -23.91 -5.87
#